data_AF-A0A815KTM9-F1
#
_entry.id   AF-A0A815KTM9-F1
#
_cell.length_a   1.000
_cell.length_b   1.000
_cell.length_c   1.000
_cell.angle_alpha   90.00
_cell.angle_beta   90.00
_cell.angle_gamma   90.00
#
_symmetry.space_group_name_H-M   'P 1'
#
loop_
_entity.id
_entity.type
_entity.pdbx_description
1 polymer ?
#
loop_
_entity_poly.entity_id
_entity_poly.type
_entity_poly.pdbx_seq_one_letter_code
_entity_poly.pdbx_strand_id
1 'polypeptide(L)'
;MVGVILNLARLSVQEIDETLLKFTELYSNDATAKREIIQFHENYSSDNPIWWYTRGTFIYRLLNRSLGTINVDNIFDFRFYIVDLYHHLAALHRDQSIAPRTNKIVARYWNRPDFISLNDLSRNVGGLVSFNSFLSTTTSLQHQCYPDSKDDILIEIVNIDVGKETAMPFANVAPSSVTADDREILFSWYTPFVVQSVEQSESSYSSVKLQLITKEKLKETLTEIVRPFIGTLCDPERLLGIGRELESNDDNQKAIAYYKKLFKIVLSNDQYHIIDIYEQLDQLYKEFNADNNVDEQFGDFIRPANTVDYNPLEICELISA
;
A
#
# COMPACT_ATOMS: atom_id res chain seq x y z
N MET A 1 7.44 -1.31 1.26
CA MET A 1 6.29 -2.13 0.79
C MET A 1 5.79 -1.66 -0.57
N VAL A 2 5.43 -0.37 -0.74
CA VAL A 2 4.97 0.15 -2.05
C VAL A 2 5.95 -0.13 -3.18
N GLY A 3 7.20 0.35 -3.05
CA GLY A 3 8.24 0.11 -4.06
C GLY A 3 8.52 -1.37 -4.30
N VAL A 4 8.40 -2.22 -3.28
CA VAL A 4 8.55 -3.67 -3.43
C VAL A 4 7.45 -4.22 -4.33
N ILE A 5 6.19 -3.94 -4.02
CA ILE A 5 5.04 -4.47 -4.77
C ILE A 5 5.02 -3.94 -6.21
N LEU A 6 5.39 -2.66 -6.43
CA LEU A 6 5.46 -2.06 -7.76
C LEU A 6 6.55 -2.65 -8.66
N ASN A 7 7.62 -3.21 -8.06
CA ASN A 7 8.72 -3.85 -8.79
C ASN A 7 8.56 -5.38 -8.90
N LEU A 8 7.47 -5.95 -8.38
CA LEU A 8 7.20 -7.36 -8.56
C LEU A 8 6.78 -7.66 -10.00
N ALA A 9 7.23 -8.82 -10.49
CA ALA A 9 6.70 -9.37 -11.72
C ALA A 9 5.17 -9.52 -11.61
N ARG A 10 4.47 -9.07 -12.67
CA ARG A 10 3.03 -9.26 -12.80
C ARG A 10 2.72 -10.76 -12.80
N LEU A 11 1.59 -11.10 -12.18
CA LEU A 11 1.09 -12.46 -12.18
C LEU A 11 0.78 -12.96 -13.59
N SER A 12 1.10 -14.23 -13.82
CA SER A 12 0.56 -14.98 -14.95
C SER A 12 -0.96 -15.14 -14.82
N VAL A 13 -1.63 -15.44 -15.94
CA VAL A 13 -3.09 -15.69 -15.95
C VAL A 13 -3.46 -16.81 -14.98
N GLN A 14 -2.67 -17.89 -14.96
CA GLN A 14 -2.89 -19.01 -14.05
C GLN A 14 -2.81 -18.59 -12.57
N GLU A 15 -1.80 -17.80 -12.19
CA GLU A 15 -1.67 -17.34 -10.80
C GLU A 15 -2.78 -16.36 -10.41
N ILE A 16 -3.30 -15.57 -11.36
CA ILE A 16 -4.49 -14.73 -11.13
C ILE A 16 -5.72 -15.62 -10.91
N ASP A 17 -5.91 -16.67 -11.70
CA ASP A 17 -7.03 -17.62 -11.54
C ASP A 17 -6.98 -18.31 -10.16
N GLU A 18 -5.80 -18.79 -9.75
CA GLU A 18 -5.58 -19.38 -8.43
C GLU A 18 -5.88 -18.38 -7.30
N THR A 19 -5.47 -17.13 -7.48
CA THR A 19 -5.76 -16.04 -6.53
C THR A 19 -7.27 -15.79 -6.40
N LEU A 20 -8.00 -15.73 -7.52
CA LEU A 20 -9.44 -15.49 -7.51
C LEU A 20 -10.22 -16.67 -6.94
N LEU A 21 -9.73 -17.90 -7.11
CA LEU A 21 -10.28 -19.08 -6.44
C LEU A 21 -10.13 -18.96 -4.92
N LYS A 22 -8.94 -18.62 -4.43
CA LYS A 22 -8.70 -18.37 -2.99
C LYS A 22 -9.65 -17.29 -2.44
N PHE A 23 -9.84 -16.18 -3.17
CA PHE A 23 -10.79 -15.15 -2.73
C PHE A 23 -12.23 -15.65 -2.71
N THR A 24 -12.62 -16.52 -3.66
CA THR A 24 -13.95 -17.14 -3.69
C THR A 24 -14.20 -18.02 -2.45
N GLU A 25 -13.17 -18.71 -1.97
CA GLU A 25 -13.21 -19.50 -0.73
C GLU A 25 -13.33 -18.63 0.52
N LEU A 26 -12.61 -17.50 0.59
CA LEU A 26 -12.73 -16.52 1.67
C LEU A 26 -14.16 -15.98 1.80
N TYR A 27 -14.87 -15.87 0.67
CA TYR A 27 -16.28 -15.47 0.60
C TYR A 27 -17.24 -16.66 0.50
N SER A 28 -16.88 -17.83 1.04
CA SER A 28 -17.67 -19.07 1.00
C SER A 28 -19.15 -18.88 1.37
N ASN A 29 -19.44 -18.00 2.34
CA ASN A 29 -20.78 -17.72 2.84
C ASN A 29 -21.43 -16.44 2.25
N ASP A 30 -20.77 -15.76 1.31
CA ASP A 30 -21.26 -14.53 0.68
C ASP A 30 -21.50 -14.75 -0.83
N ALA A 31 -22.74 -15.11 -1.17
CA ALA A 31 -23.15 -15.34 -2.56
C ALA A 31 -23.08 -14.09 -3.44
N THR A 32 -23.08 -12.88 -2.85
CA THR A 32 -22.93 -11.64 -3.61
C THR A 32 -21.47 -11.42 -3.96
N ALA A 33 -20.56 -11.50 -2.98
CA ALA A 33 -19.13 -11.38 -3.23
C ALA A 33 -18.62 -12.44 -4.23
N LYS A 34 -19.10 -13.69 -4.14
CA LYS A 34 -18.76 -14.73 -5.14
C LYS A 34 -19.15 -14.35 -6.56
N ARG A 35 -20.34 -13.78 -6.76
CA ARG A 35 -20.77 -13.30 -8.08
C ARG A 35 -19.94 -12.10 -8.55
N GLU A 36 -19.56 -11.20 -7.64
CA GLU A 36 -18.66 -10.09 -7.97
C GLU A 36 -17.28 -10.59 -8.40
N ILE A 37 -16.75 -11.64 -7.77
CA ILE A 37 -15.47 -12.27 -8.14
C ILE A 37 -15.54 -12.90 -9.53
N ILE A 38 -16.60 -13.64 -9.84
CA ILE A 38 -16.80 -14.21 -11.18
C ILE A 38 -16.88 -13.08 -12.23
N GLN A 39 -17.65 -12.03 -11.96
CA GLN A 39 -17.72 -10.88 -12.88
C GLN A 39 -16.37 -10.20 -13.08
N PHE A 40 -15.59 -10.06 -12.01
CA PHE A 40 -14.25 -9.51 -12.08
C PHE A 40 -13.34 -10.40 -12.92
N HIS A 41 -13.35 -11.71 -12.69
CA HIS A 41 -12.58 -12.68 -13.48
C HIS A 41 -12.86 -12.57 -14.98
N GLU A 42 -14.13 -12.47 -15.36
CA GLU A 42 -14.55 -12.44 -16.76
C GLU A 42 -14.30 -11.09 -17.47
N ASN A 43 -14.29 -9.98 -16.73
CA ASN A 43 -14.39 -8.63 -17.32
C ASN A 43 -13.29 -7.65 -16.88
N TYR A 44 -12.39 -8.06 -15.98
CA TYR A 44 -11.28 -7.23 -15.55
C TYR A 44 -10.21 -7.10 -16.64
N SER A 45 -9.71 -5.88 -16.82
CA SER A 45 -8.50 -5.57 -17.60
C SER A 45 -7.61 -4.62 -16.80
N SER A 46 -6.30 -4.64 -17.08
CA SER A 46 -5.37 -3.64 -16.56
C SER A 46 -5.75 -2.20 -16.93
N ASP A 47 -6.62 -2.02 -17.94
CA ASP A 47 -7.09 -0.72 -18.43
C ASP A 47 -8.33 -0.20 -17.68
N ASN A 48 -8.90 -0.93 -16.71
CA ASN A 48 -10.05 -0.45 -15.93
C ASN A 48 -10.00 -0.67 -14.40
N PRO A 49 -8.84 -0.66 -13.72
CA PRO A 49 -8.76 -0.91 -12.28
C PRO A 49 -9.54 0.12 -11.45
N ILE A 50 -9.52 1.41 -11.80
CA ILE A 50 -10.26 2.44 -11.06
C ILE A 50 -11.78 2.17 -11.07
N TRP A 51 -12.30 1.68 -12.20
CA TRP A 51 -13.72 1.33 -12.31
C TRP A 51 -14.09 0.20 -11.33
N TRP A 52 -13.27 -0.85 -11.26
CA TRP A 52 -13.50 -1.96 -10.31
C TRP A 52 -13.36 -1.53 -8.86
N TYR A 53 -12.41 -0.65 -8.57
CA TYR A 53 -12.19 -0.13 -7.23
C TYR A 53 -13.38 0.71 -6.74
N THR A 54 -13.86 1.64 -7.58
CA THR A 54 -14.94 2.58 -7.22
C THR A 54 -16.34 1.94 -7.22
N ARG A 55 -16.49 0.71 -7.74
CA ARG A 55 -17.76 -0.03 -7.74
C ARG A 55 -18.21 -0.50 -6.36
N GLY A 56 -17.35 -0.45 -5.35
CA GLY A 56 -17.68 -0.91 -3.99
C GLY A 56 -17.87 -2.43 -3.86
N THR A 57 -17.30 -3.22 -4.78
CA THR A 57 -17.35 -4.69 -4.81
C THR A 57 -16.37 -5.33 -3.81
N PHE A 58 -16.22 -6.66 -3.85
CA PHE A 58 -15.22 -7.39 -3.08
C PHE A 58 -13.80 -6.81 -3.23
N ILE A 59 -13.45 -6.24 -4.39
CA ILE A 59 -12.15 -5.61 -4.63
C ILE A 59 -11.91 -4.50 -3.60
N TYR A 60 -12.81 -3.52 -3.54
CA TYR A 60 -12.71 -2.41 -2.58
C TYR A 60 -12.62 -2.92 -1.14
N ARG A 61 -13.50 -3.87 -0.77
CA ARG A 61 -13.62 -4.36 0.60
C ARG A 61 -12.42 -5.21 1.02
N LEU A 62 -12.05 -6.21 0.22
CA LEU A 62 -10.98 -7.14 0.54
C LEU A 62 -9.60 -6.50 0.42
N LEU A 63 -9.37 -5.66 -0.61
CA LEU A 63 -8.11 -4.97 -0.78
C LEU A 63 -7.86 -4.02 0.40
N ASN A 64 -8.78 -3.10 0.69
CA ASN A 64 -8.57 -2.15 1.79
C ASN A 64 -8.49 -2.81 3.15
N ARG A 65 -9.25 -3.89 3.38
CA ARG A 65 -9.09 -4.70 4.60
C ARG A 65 -7.69 -5.30 4.67
N SER A 66 -7.21 -5.92 3.59
CA SER A 66 -5.91 -6.56 3.55
C SER A 66 -4.78 -5.56 3.75
N LEU A 67 -4.90 -4.36 3.15
CA LEU A 67 -3.95 -3.27 3.37
C LEU A 67 -4.01 -2.77 4.82
N GLY A 68 -5.21 -2.52 5.34
CA GLY A 68 -5.41 -1.99 6.69
C GLY A 68 -4.88 -2.91 7.78
N THR A 69 -5.05 -4.23 7.62
CA THR A 69 -4.51 -5.25 8.54
C THR A 69 -3.11 -5.73 8.18
N ILE A 70 -2.51 -5.20 7.10
CA ILE A 70 -1.20 -5.64 6.59
C ILE A 70 -1.19 -7.17 6.37
N ASN A 71 -2.27 -7.74 5.83
CA ASN A 71 -2.32 -9.16 5.49
C ASN A 71 -1.43 -9.41 4.28
N VAL A 72 -0.20 -9.82 4.54
CA VAL A 72 0.86 -9.93 3.53
C VAL A 72 0.46 -10.88 2.41
N ASP A 73 -0.08 -12.06 2.73
CA ASP A 73 -0.50 -13.03 1.73
C ASP A 73 -1.50 -12.42 0.75
N ASN A 74 -2.56 -11.79 1.27
CA ASN A 74 -3.56 -11.15 0.43
C ASN A 74 -2.96 -9.97 -0.36
N ILE A 75 -2.05 -9.18 0.22
CA ILE A 75 -1.39 -8.07 -0.47
C ILE A 75 -0.56 -8.58 -1.65
N PHE A 76 0.17 -9.68 -1.46
CA PHE A 76 0.92 -10.33 -2.53
C PHE A 76 -0.02 -10.91 -3.59
N ASP A 77 -1.12 -11.54 -3.20
CA ASP A 77 -2.12 -12.06 -4.13
C ASP A 77 -2.76 -10.92 -4.94
N PHE A 78 -3.06 -9.78 -4.31
CA PHE A 78 -3.57 -8.58 -4.97
C PHE A 78 -2.53 -7.79 -5.77
N ARG A 79 -1.25 -8.18 -5.80
CA ARG A 79 -0.18 -7.35 -6.38
C ARG A 79 -0.45 -6.94 -7.83
N PHE A 80 -1.02 -7.82 -8.65
CA PHE A 80 -1.35 -7.52 -10.04
C PHE A 80 -2.32 -6.33 -10.12
N TYR A 81 -3.36 -6.34 -9.28
CA TYR A 81 -4.38 -5.31 -9.23
C TYR A 81 -3.88 -4.02 -8.61
N ILE A 82 -3.07 -4.11 -7.54
CA ILE A 82 -2.47 -2.94 -6.88
C ILE A 82 -1.57 -2.18 -7.85
N VAL A 83 -0.75 -2.89 -8.62
CA VAL A 83 0.14 -2.31 -9.64
C VAL A 83 -0.68 -1.62 -10.72
N ASP A 84 -1.69 -2.31 -11.27
CA ASP A 84 -2.54 -1.76 -12.33
C ASP A 84 -3.29 -0.51 -11.82
N LEU A 85 -3.86 -0.55 -10.61
CA LEU A 85 -4.55 0.59 -9.98
C LEU A 85 -3.61 1.78 -9.73
N TYR A 86 -2.40 1.52 -9.23
CA TYR A 86 -1.41 2.57 -8.97
C TYR A 86 -1.00 3.27 -10.26
N HIS A 87 -0.67 2.51 -11.32
CA HIS A 87 -0.25 3.09 -12.60
C HIS A 87 -1.36 3.91 -13.26
N HIS A 88 -2.60 3.42 -13.23
CA HIS A 88 -3.75 4.19 -13.71
C HIS A 88 -3.95 5.48 -12.92
N LEU A 89 -3.83 5.43 -11.59
CA LEU A 89 -3.94 6.62 -10.76
C LEU A 89 -2.79 7.60 -11.02
N ALA A 90 -1.57 7.10 -11.25
CA ALA A 90 -0.41 7.91 -11.59
C ALA A 90 -0.53 8.61 -12.94
N ALA A 91 -1.14 7.94 -13.94
CA ALA A 91 -1.45 8.55 -15.23
C ALA A 91 -2.44 9.71 -15.06
N LEU A 92 -3.57 9.50 -14.35
CA LEU A 92 -4.53 10.57 -14.07
C LEU A 92 -3.92 11.71 -13.26
N HIS A 93 -3.06 11.40 -12.28
CA HIS A 93 -2.34 12.40 -11.48
C HIS A 93 -1.44 13.29 -12.35
N ARG A 94 -0.76 12.70 -13.35
CA ARG A 94 0.05 13.45 -14.32
C ARG A 94 -0.83 14.31 -15.23
N ASP A 95 -1.95 13.77 -15.70
CA ASP A 95 -2.83 14.51 -16.62
C ASP A 95 -3.49 15.71 -15.94
N GLN A 96 -3.91 15.57 -14.68
CA GLN A 96 -4.50 16.68 -13.93
C GLN A 96 -3.49 17.77 -13.54
N SER A 97 -2.20 17.43 -13.40
CA SER A 97 -1.17 18.41 -13.02
C SER A 97 -0.76 19.31 -14.19
N ILE A 98 -0.98 18.86 -15.43
CA ILE A 98 -0.74 19.65 -16.65
C ILE A 98 -1.78 20.78 -16.80
N ALA A 99 -2.99 20.61 -16.24
CA ALA A 99 -4.04 21.62 -16.29
C ALA A 99 -3.89 22.62 -15.13
N PRO A 100 -3.49 23.89 -15.36
CA PRO A 100 -3.32 24.87 -14.29
C PRO A 100 -4.66 25.16 -13.62
N ARG A 101 -4.89 24.55 -12.46
CA ARG A 101 -6.01 24.86 -11.56
C ARG A 101 -5.44 25.53 -10.32
N THR A 102 -5.76 26.81 -10.15
CA THR A 102 -5.31 27.62 -9.00
C THR A 102 -6.13 27.39 -7.73
N ASN A 103 -7.16 26.53 -7.79
CA ASN A 103 -8.10 26.36 -6.69
C ASN A 103 -7.65 25.17 -5.84
N LYS A 104 -7.32 25.47 -4.58
CA LYS A 104 -7.16 24.45 -3.55
C LYS A 104 -8.50 23.80 -3.29
N ILE A 105 -8.52 22.47 -3.21
CA ILE A 105 -9.71 21.69 -2.87
C ILE A 105 -9.61 21.11 -1.46
N VAL A 106 -10.76 20.75 -0.91
CA VAL A 106 -10.88 19.97 0.32
C VAL A 106 -11.53 18.65 -0.05
N ALA A 107 -10.91 17.54 0.35
CA ALA A 107 -11.45 16.21 0.16
C ALA A 107 -11.75 15.59 1.53
N ARG A 108 -12.85 14.84 1.62
CA ARG A 108 -13.37 14.33 2.90
C ARG A 108 -13.75 12.87 2.80
N TYR A 109 -13.59 12.15 3.90
CA TYR A 109 -14.19 10.83 4.08
C TYR A 109 -14.45 10.54 5.55
N TRP A 110 -15.36 9.60 5.81
CA TRP A 110 -15.59 9.07 7.15
C TRP A 110 -14.70 7.87 7.39
N ASN A 111 -13.94 7.92 8.48
CA ASN A 111 -13.17 6.78 8.93
C ASN A 111 -13.80 6.16 10.17
N ARG A 112 -13.82 4.83 10.21
CA ARG A 112 -14.21 4.10 11.42
C ARG A 112 -13.05 4.04 12.42
N PRO A 113 -13.33 4.14 13.73
CA PRO A 113 -12.30 4.24 14.76
C PRO A 113 -11.34 3.05 14.80
N ASP A 114 -11.77 1.87 14.32
CA ASP A 114 -10.96 0.64 14.28
C ASP A 114 -9.64 0.78 13.51
N PHE A 115 -9.53 1.78 12.62
CA PHE A 115 -8.34 1.98 11.76
C PHE A 115 -7.46 3.15 12.18
N ILE A 116 -7.95 4.06 13.03
CA ILE A 116 -7.23 5.28 13.43
C ILE A 116 -7.47 5.58 14.91
N SER A 117 -6.39 5.65 15.68
CA SER A 117 -6.41 6.15 17.05
C SER A 117 -6.37 7.68 17.06
N LEU A 118 -7.47 8.32 17.48
CA LEU A 118 -7.52 9.78 17.68
C LEU A 118 -6.47 10.26 18.67
N ASN A 119 -6.15 9.45 19.69
CA ASN A 119 -5.15 9.81 20.69
C ASN A 119 -3.74 9.86 20.08
N ASP A 120 -3.41 8.92 19.18
CA ASP A 120 -2.12 8.91 18.51
C ASP A 120 -2.01 10.06 17.51
N LEU A 121 -3.09 10.36 16.79
CA LEU A 121 -3.14 11.55 15.93
C LEU A 121 -3.02 12.85 16.73
N SER A 122 -3.70 12.98 17.87
CA SER A 122 -3.61 14.18 18.73
C SER A 122 -2.19 14.41 19.23
N ARG A 123 -1.45 13.34 19.54
CA ARG A 123 -0.03 13.42 19.94
C ARG A 123 0.89 13.71 18.76
N ASN A 124 0.47 13.40 17.54
CA ASN A 124 1.24 13.57 16.31
C ASN A 124 0.81 14.81 15.49
N VAL A 125 0.15 15.80 16.12
CA VAL A 125 -0.14 17.08 15.46
C VAL A 125 1.16 17.76 15.04
N GLY A 126 1.23 18.21 13.78
CA GLY A 126 2.43 18.71 13.12
C GLY A 126 3.33 17.62 12.53
N GLY A 127 3.09 16.35 12.86
CA GLY A 127 3.83 15.19 12.35
C GLY A 127 3.21 14.57 11.10
N LEU A 128 3.95 13.63 10.50
CA LEU A 128 3.51 12.86 9.33
C LEU A 128 2.65 11.66 9.72
N VAL A 129 1.62 11.39 8.93
CA VAL A 129 0.80 10.18 8.97
C VAL A 129 0.55 9.68 7.54
N SER A 130 0.34 8.37 7.40
CA SER A 130 -0.11 7.76 6.15
C SER A 130 -1.09 6.64 6.47
N PHE A 131 -1.96 6.32 5.51
CA PHE A 131 -2.93 5.24 5.66
C PHE A 131 -2.53 4.02 4.84
N ASN A 132 -2.74 2.84 5.42
CA ASN A 132 -2.55 1.57 4.74
C ASN A 132 -3.82 1.22 3.93
N SER A 133 -4.23 2.11 3.03
CA SER A 133 -5.38 1.92 2.16
C SER A 133 -5.38 2.97 1.04
N PHE A 134 -6.05 2.67 -0.06
CA PHE A 134 -6.36 3.70 -1.05
C PHE A 134 -7.53 4.53 -0.51
N LEU A 135 -7.34 5.83 -0.32
CA LEU A 135 -8.38 6.67 0.25
C LEU A 135 -9.31 7.19 -0.84
N SER A 136 -10.51 6.62 -0.93
CA SER A 136 -11.61 7.22 -1.71
C SER A 136 -12.25 8.32 -0.86
N THR A 137 -12.29 9.53 -1.42
CA THR A 137 -12.74 10.73 -0.73
C THR A 137 -13.63 11.56 -1.66
N THR A 138 -14.43 12.46 -1.09
CA THR A 138 -15.30 13.36 -1.87
C THR A 138 -14.99 14.82 -1.62
N THR A 139 -15.09 15.66 -2.65
CA THR A 139 -15.04 17.13 -2.51
C THR A 139 -16.38 17.74 -2.08
N SER A 140 -17.46 16.97 -2.06
CA SER A 140 -18.81 17.45 -1.76
C SER A 140 -19.32 17.03 -0.39
N LEU A 141 -19.63 18.02 0.45
CA LEU A 141 -20.28 17.82 1.75
C LEU A 141 -21.67 17.18 1.66
N GLN A 142 -22.44 17.49 0.62
CA GLN A 142 -23.83 17.02 0.48
C GLN A 142 -23.94 15.54 0.08
N HIS A 143 -22.87 14.99 -0.49
CA HIS A 143 -22.83 13.63 -1.01
C HIS A 143 -22.04 12.69 -0.10
N GLN A 144 -21.66 13.20 1.07
CA GLN A 144 -21.07 12.39 2.11
C GLN A 144 -22.18 11.53 2.73
N CYS A 145 -21.99 10.21 2.82
CA CYS A 145 -22.79 9.41 3.73
C CYS A 145 -22.62 10.01 5.13
N TYR A 146 -23.71 10.30 5.84
CA TYR A 146 -23.63 10.74 7.23
C TYR A 146 -22.94 9.67 8.09
N PRO A 147 -22.34 10.03 9.24
CA PRO A 147 -21.68 9.05 10.09
C PRO A 147 -22.68 7.97 10.52
N ASP A 148 -22.28 6.71 10.43
CA ASP A 148 -23.05 5.55 10.90
C ASP A 148 -23.07 5.51 12.44
N SER A 149 -22.02 6.02 13.08
CA SER A 149 -21.84 6.08 14.53
C SER A 149 -21.35 7.45 14.99
N LYS A 150 -21.62 7.81 16.25
CA LYS A 150 -21.01 8.98 16.91
C LYS A 150 -19.48 8.85 17.03
N ASP A 151 -18.98 7.62 17.01
CA ASP A 151 -17.55 7.33 17.09
C ASP A 151 -16.85 7.45 15.73
N ASP A 152 -17.59 7.67 14.64
CA ASP A 152 -16.99 7.88 13.33
C ASP A 152 -16.23 9.20 13.31
N ILE A 153 -15.10 9.18 12.59
CA ILE A 153 -14.16 10.29 12.52
C ILE A 153 -14.26 10.91 11.14
N LEU A 154 -14.54 12.21 11.08
CA LEU A 154 -14.44 12.97 9.83
C LEU A 154 -12.98 13.29 9.54
N ILE A 155 -12.46 12.74 8.45
CA ILE A 155 -11.14 13.13 7.94
C ILE A 155 -11.33 14.18 6.86
N GLU A 156 -10.71 15.34 7.04
CA GLU A 156 -10.67 16.43 6.06
C GLU A 156 -9.25 16.65 5.55
N ILE A 157 -9.00 16.33 4.29
CA ILE A 157 -7.74 16.63 3.62
C ILE A 157 -7.87 18.02 2.99
N VAL A 158 -7.21 18.99 3.61
CA VAL A 158 -7.32 20.40 3.25
C VAL A 158 -6.15 20.87 2.38
N ASN A 159 -6.36 22.00 1.69
CA ASN A 159 -5.34 22.68 0.89
C ASN A 159 -4.72 21.81 -0.22
N ILE A 160 -5.49 20.87 -0.79
CA ILE A 160 -5.01 20.01 -1.87
C ILE A 160 -4.79 20.88 -3.11
N ASP A 161 -3.55 20.96 -3.56
CA ASP A 161 -3.17 21.63 -4.79
C ASP A 161 -2.99 20.58 -5.89
N VAL A 162 -3.97 20.51 -6.79
CA VAL A 162 -4.03 19.52 -7.87
C VAL A 162 -2.89 19.73 -8.89
N GLY A 163 -2.34 20.95 -8.97
CA GLY A 163 -1.25 21.29 -9.87
C GLY A 163 0.15 20.99 -9.34
N LYS A 164 0.28 20.48 -8.10
CA LYS A 164 1.58 20.20 -7.50
C LYS A 164 1.92 18.72 -7.50
N GLU A 165 3.19 18.42 -7.74
CA GLU A 165 3.73 17.08 -7.60
C GLU A 165 3.70 16.62 -6.13
N THR A 166 3.27 15.38 -5.93
CA THR A 166 3.28 14.70 -4.65
C THR A 166 4.12 13.43 -4.75
N ALA A 167 4.54 12.89 -3.60
CA ALA A 167 5.33 11.67 -3.57
C ALA A 167 4.52 10.41 -3.96
N MET A 168 3.23 10.42 -3.65
CA MET A 168 2.29 9.37 -4.04
C MET A 168 1.21 9.98 -4.94
N PRO A 169 0.73 9.25 -5.97
CA PRO A 169 -0.26 9.77 -6.90
C PRO A 169 -1.62 9.87 -6.21
N PHE A 170 -2.37 10.89 -6.62
CA PHE A 170 -3.77 11.06 -6.30
C PHE A 170 -4.46 11.70 -7.50
N ALA A 171 -5.73 11.40 -7.72
CA ALA A 171 -6.45 12.04 -8.81
C ALA A 171 -7.94 12.15 -8.58
N ASN A 172 -8.56 13.08 -9.30
CA ASN A 172 -9.97 12.98 -9.59
C ASN A 172 -10.22 11.77 -10.50
N VAL A 173 -11.04 10.83 -10.03
CA VAL A 173 -11.23 9.54 -10.71
C VAL A 173 -12.50 9.47 -11.54
N ALA A 174 -13.29 10.54 -11.63
CA ALA A 174 -14.52 10.59 -12.41
C ALA A 174 -14.38 10.09 -13.86
N PRO A 175 -13.30 10.41 -14.60
CA PRO A 175 -13.16 9.92 -15.98
C PRO A 175 -13.08 8.39 -16.09
N SER A 176 -12.79 7.70 -14.99
CA SER A 176 -12.56 6.25 -14.94
C SER A 176 -13.37 5.53 -13.86
N SER A 177 -14.26 6.23 -13.14
CA SER A 177 -15.09 5.65 -12.08
C SER A 177 -16.44 5.17 -12.62
N VAL A 178 -17.11 4.30 -11.86
CA VAL A 178 -18.42 3.74 -12.23
C VAL A 178 -19.51 4.80 -12.33
N THR A 179 -19.46 5.78 -11.43
CA THR A 179 -20.48 6.82 -11.29
C THR A 179 -20.19 8.07 -12.12
N ALA A 180 -18.98 8.16 -12.69
CA ALA A 180 -18.44 9.37 -13.30
C ALA A 180 -18.56 10.61 -12.40
N ASP A 181 -18.49 10.40 -11.08
CA ASP A 181 -18.65 11.46 -10.08
C ASP A 181 -17.38 12.33 -10.03
N ASP A 182 -17.48 13.55 -10.57
CA ASP A 182 -16.42 14.57 -10.60
C ASP A 182 -15.96 15.07 -9.22
N ARG A 183 -16.56 14.54 -8.15
CA ARG A 183 -16.22 14.90 -6.77
C ARG A 183 -15.36 13.85 -6.10
N GLU A 184 -15.19 12.66 -6.70
CA GLU A 184 -14.36 11.61 -6.10
C GLU A 184 -12.87 11.86 -6.35
N ILE A 185 -12.11 12.02 -5.26
CA ILE A 185 -10.64 12.05 -5.28
C ILE A 185 -10.13 10.77 -4.63
N LEU A 186 -9.31 10.02 -5.37
CA LEU A 186 -8.66 8.82 -4.88
C LEU A 186 -7.20 9.13 -4.57
N PHE A 187 -6.76 8.84 -3.35
CA PHE A 187 -5.34 8.87 -2.97
C PHE A 187 -4.77 7.46 -2.99
N SER A 188 -3.55 7.33 -3.48
CA SER A 188 -2.78 6.09 -3.42
C SER A 188 -2.58 5.62 -1.98
N TRP A 189 -2.39 4.31 -1.81
CA TRP A 189 -1.92 3.76 -0.54
C TRP A 189 -0.65 4.47 -0.05
N TYR A 190 -0.47 4.55 1.27
CA TYR A 190 0.70 5.20 1.88
C TYR A 190 0.93 6.66 1.49
N THR A 191 -0.10 7.36 0.99
CA THR A 191 0.02 8.81 0.76
C THR A 191 0.34 9.51 2.10
N PRO A 192 1.43 10.29 2.17
CA PRO A 192 1.79 11.00 3.39
C PRO A 192 0.99 12.29 3.54
N PHE A 193 0.58 12.56 4.77
CA PHE A 193 -0.14 13.76 5.18
C PHE A 193 0.47 14.32 6.47
N VAL A 194 0.38 15.63 6.67
CA VAL A 194 0.68 16.27 7.96
C VAL A 194 -0.61 16.41 8.75
N VAL A 195 -0.61 15.98 10.01
CA VAL A 195 -1.75 16.17 10.92
C VAL A 195 -1.80 17.66 11.31
N GLN A 196 -2.83 18.38 10.88
CA GLN A 196 -2.98 19.82 11.18
C GLN A 196 -3.68 20.05 12.51
N SER A 197 -4.76 19.31 12.75
CA SER A 197 -5.53 19.40 13.99
C SER A 197 -6.36 18.15 14.21
N VAL A 198 -6.67 17.90 15.48
CA VAL A 198 -7.63 16.88 15.92
C VAL A 198 -8.64 17.56 16.84
N GLU A 199 -9.91 17.50 16.48
CA GLU A 199 -11.03 18.07 17.23
C GLU A 199 -11.90 16.92 17.73
N GLN A 200 -11.82 16.61 19.02
CA GLN A 200 -12.65 15.57 19.64
C GLN A 200 -13.97 16.18 20.12
N SER A 201 -15.07 15.46 19.91
CA SER A 201 -16.41 15.89 20.35
C SER A 201 -17.09 14.79 21.14
N GLU A 202 -17.70 15.14 22.27
CA GLU A 202 -18.55 14.23 23.05
C GLU A 202 -20.00 14.21 22.56
N SER A 203 -20.44 15.28 21.88
CA SER A 203 -21.82 15.50 21.47
C SER A 203 -22.04 15.37 19.96
N SER A 204 -20.97 15.35 19.18
CA SER A 204 -20.95 15.17 17.74
C SER A 204 -19.85 14.17 17.35
N TYR A 205 -19.50 14.12 16.07
CA TYR A 205 -18.37 13.34 15.59
C TYR A 205 -17.05 14.06 15.88
N SER A 206 -15.97 13.28 15.99
CA SER A 206 -14.62 13.84 16.03
C SER A 206 -14.14 14.14 14.61
N SER A 207 -13.27 15.14 14.45
CA SER A 207 -12.70 15.48 13.14
C SER A 207 -11.18 15.60 13.19
N VAL A 208 -10.54 15.28 12.07
CA VAL A 208 -9.10 15.39 11.88
C VAL A 208 -8.87 16.14 10.58
N LYS A 209 -8.08 17.21 10.65
CA LYS A 209 -7.62 17.93 9.47
C LYS A 209 -6.22 17.46 9.09
N LEU A 210 -6.08 17.04 7.85
CA LEU A 210 -4.85 16.56 7.26
C LEU A 210 -4.44 17.49 6.13
N GLN A 211 -3.14 17.68 5.93
CA GLN A 211 -2.62 18.41 4.78
C GLN A 211 -1.77 17.46 3.93
N LEU A 212 -2.09 17.39 2.64
CA LEU A 212 -1.27 16.67 1.67
C LEU A 212 0.10 17.35 1.54
N ILE A 213 1.17 16.54 1.58
CA ILE A 213 2.54 17.03 1.44
C ILE A 213 2.99 16.94 -0.02
N THR A 214 3.62 18.01 -0.51
CA THR A 214 4.22 18.01 -1.86
C THR A 214 5.51 17.20 -1.85
N LYS A 215 5.98 16.80 -3.04
CA LYS A 215 7.23 16.05 -3.17
C LYS A 215 8.43 16.84 -2.63
N GLU A 216 8.50 18.15 -2.88
CA GLU A 216 9.58 19.02 -2.39
C GLU A 216 9.55 19.11 -0.87
N LYS A 217 8.37 19.36 -0.29
CA LYS A 217 8.22 19.47 1.15
C LYS A 217 8.54 18.16 1.84
N LEU A 218 8.15 17.03 1.24
CA LEU A 218 8.53 15.72 1.75
C LEU A 218 10.06 15.58 1.78
N LYS A 219 10.79 15.92 0.70
CA LYS A 219 12.26 15.86 0.69
C LYS A 219 12.90 16.69 1.81
N GLU A 220 12.43 17.91 2.04
CA GLU A 220 12.89 18.76 3.16
C GLU A 220 12.60 18.10 4.52
N THR A 221 11.40 17.53 4.67
CA THR A 221 10.99 16.84 5.89
C THR A 221 11.75 15.52 6.09
N LEU A 222 12.16 14.83 5.02
CA LEU A 222 12.99 13.62 5.07
C LEU A 222 14.37 13.93 5.69
N THR A 223 14.95 15.10 5.44
CA THR A 223 16.20 15.55 6.07
C THR A 223 16.07 15.93 7.56
N GLU A 224 14.88 16.30 8.03
CA GLU A 224 14.65 16.70 9.44
C GLU A 224 14.02 15.61 10.30
N ILE A 225 13.29 14.66 9.71
CA ILE A 225 12.38 13.74 10.44
C ILE A 225 12.73 12.25 10.24
N VAL A 226 13.62 11.85 9.32
CA VAL A 226 13.62 10.44 8.85
C VAL A 226 14.84 9.61 9.23
N ARG A 227 14.79 9.15 10.49
CA ARG A 227 15.20 7.78 10.86
C ARG A 227 14.00 6.84 11.06
N PRO A 228 12.86 7.28 11.64
CA PRO A 228 11.73 6.38 11.91
C PRO A 228 10.77 6.10 10.73
N PHE A 229 10.60 7.02 9.78
CA PHE A 229 9.56 6.89 8.73
C PHE A 229 9.99 5.98 7.54
N ILE A 230 11.27 5.99 7.16
CA ILE A 230 11.81 5.03 6.17
C ILE A 230 12.01 3.65 6.82
N GLY A 231 12.46 3.61 8.08
CA GLY A 231 12.51 2.39 8.91
C GLY A 231 11.13 1.84 9.30
N THR A 232 10.04 2.27 8.67
CA THR A 232 8.71 1.65 8.84
C THR A 232 8.08 1.26 7.50
N LEU A 233 8.44 1.92 6.40
CA LEU A 233 7.96 1.61 5.04
C LEU A 233 8.86 0.64 4.27
N CYS A 234 10.15 0.62 4.58
CA CYS A 234 11.16 -0.24 3.95
C CYS A 234 12.04 -0.93 4.99
N ASP A 235 11.52 -1.17 6.21
CA ASP A 235 12.28 -1.85 7.25
C ASP A 235 12.52 -3.32 6.88
N PRO A 236 13.76 -3.70 6.56
CA PRO A 236 14.10 -5.08 6.27
C PRO A 236 13.85 -5.95 7.50
N GLU A 237 13.96 -5.44 8.73
CA GLU A 237 13.59 -6.17 9.95
C GLU A 237 12.09 -6.50 10.02
N ARG A 238 11.21 -5.69 9.40
CA ARG A 238 9.78 -6.03 9.30
C ARG A 238 9.47 -7.03 8.20
N LEU A 239 10.17 -6.93 7.06
CA LEU A 239 10.05 -7.93 5.99
C LEU A 239 10.64 -9.28 6.42
N LEU A 240 11.76 -9.26 7.13
CA LEU A 240 12.32 -10.42 7.81
C LEU A 240 11.40 -10.88 8.95
N GLY A 241 10.82 -9.97 9.71
CA GLY A 241 9.87 -10.28 10.78
C GLY A 241 8.64 -11.05 10.29
N ILE A 242 8.13 -10.73 9.10
CA ILE A 242 7.05 -11.49 8.44
C ILE A 242 7.50 -12.92 8.14
N GLY A 243 8.73 -13.09 7.67
CA GLY A 243 9.29 -14.41 7.46
C GLY A 243 9.42 -15.19 8.77
N ARG A 244 9.96 -14.58 9.83
CA ARG A 244 10.10 -15.17 11.17
C ARG A 244 8.75 -15.56 11.79
N GLU A 245 7.71 -14.79 11.50
CA GLU A 245 6.35 -15.12 11.95
C GLU A 245 5.80 -16.35 11.22
N LEU A 246 6.10 -16.52 9.92
CA LEU A 246 5.76 -17.74 9.17
C LEU A 246 6.51 -18.97 9.71
N GLU A 247 7.78 -18.81 10.11
CA GLU A 247 8.57 -19.85 10.79
C GLU A 247 7.92 -20.26 12.13
N SER A 248 7.53 -19.28 12.95
CA SER A 248 6.95 -19.52 14.27
C SER A 248 5.59 -20.23 14.25
N ASN A 249 4.93 -20.25 13.08
CA ASN A 249 3.66 -20.94 12.85
C ASN A 249 3.83 -22.33 12.20
N ASP A 250 5.06 -22.87 12.15
CA ASP A 250 5.43 -24.20 11.63
C ASP A 250 5.11 -24.43 10.13
N ASP A 251 4.90 -23.35 9.37
CA ASP A 251 4.63 -23.40 7.92
C ASP A 251 5.91 -23.13 7.12
N ASN A 252 6.91 -24.00 7.33
CA ASN A 252 8.25 -23.84 6.79
C ASN A 252 8.28 -23.75 5.26
N GLN A 253 7.35 -24.41 4.55
CA GLN A 253 7.25 -24.30 3.09
C GLN A 253 6.84 -22.89 2.64
N LYS A 254 5.91 -22.24 3.35
CA LYS A 254 5.53 -20.85 3.06
C LYS A 254 6.59 -19.86 3.48
N ALA A 255 7.24 -20.05 4.62
CA ALA A 255 8.37 -19.24 5.06
C ALA A 255 9.49 -19.27 4.00
N ILE A 256 9.87 -20.47 3.54
CA ILE A 256 10.85 -20.67 2.47
C ILE A 256 10.44 -20.00 1.15
N ALA A 257 9.18 -20.18 0.72
CA ALA A 257 8.68 -19.55 -0.50
C ALA A 257 8.65 -18.01 -0.39
N TYR A 258 8.32 -17.49 0.79
CA TYR A 258 8.32 -16.07 1.11
C TYR A 258 9.74 -15.49 1.06
N TYR A 259 10.70 -16.09 1.77
CA TYR A 259 12.08 -15.62 1.76
C TYR A 259 12.72 -15.77 0.37
N LYS A 260 12.42 -16.81 -0.41
CA LYS A 260 12.85 -16.91 -1.81
C LYS A 260 12.33 -15.76 -2.67
N LYS A 261 11.09 -15.31 -2.45
CA LYS A 261 10.51 -14.15 -3.12
C LYS A 261 11.18 -12.86 -2.64
N LEU A 262 11.33 -12.68 -1.33
CA LEU A 262 11.99 -11.52 -0.71
C LEU A 262 13.44 -11.39 -1.19
N PHE A 263 14.14 -12.51 -1.31
CA PHE A 263 15.50 -12.62 -1.80
C PHE A 263 15.67 -12.08 -3.23
N LYS A 264 14.79 -12.48 -4.15
CA LYS A 264 14.76 -11.96 -5.53
C LYS A 264 14.50 -10.45 -5.61
N ILE A 265 13.74 -9.92 -4.65
CA ILE A 265 13.37 -8.50 -4.56
C ILE A 265 14.52 -7.65 -4.02
N VAL A 266 15.23 -8.13 -2.99
CA VAL A 266 16.30 -7.36 -2.31
C VAL A 266 17.62 -7.41 -3.09
N LEU A 267 17.86 -8.49 -3.87
CA LEU A 267 18.98 -8.64 -4.81
C LEU A 267 19.20 -7.46 -5.76
N SER A 268 18.17 -6.66 -6.04
CA SER A 268 18.22 -5.58 -7.01
C SER A 268 18.45 -4.19 -6.40
N ASN A 269 18.44 -4.02 -5.07
CA ASN A 269 18.40 -2.67 -4.47
C ASN A 269 19.22 -2.45 -3.19
N ASP A 270 19.67 -3.48 -2.44
CA ASP A 270 20.48 -3.26 -1.22
C ASP A 270 21.30 -4.51 -0.83
N GLN A 271 22.64 -4.42 -0.83
CA GLN A 271 23.53 -5.57 -0.59
C GLN A 271 23.70 -5.98 0.89
N TYR A 272 23.39 -5.11 1.85
CA TYR A 272 23.64 -5.41 3.27
C TYR A 272 22.58 -6.37 3.84
N HIS A 273 21.31 -6.18 3.45
CA HIS A 273 20.18 -7.00 3.89
C HIS A 273 20.01 -8.31 3.13
N ILE A 274 20.72 -8.47 2.00
CA ILE A 274 20.87 -9.75 1.29
C ILE A 274 21.47 -10.80 2.21
N ILE A 275 22.45 -10.43 3.05
CA ILE A 275 23.14 -11.35 3.96
C ILE A 275 22.17 -11.89 5.02
N ASP A 276 21.38 -11.02 5.66
CA ASP A 276 20.40 -11.42 6.69
C ASP A 276 19.29 -12.33 6.15
N ILE A 277 18.84 -12.08 4.91
CA ILE A 277 17.86 -12.94 4.21
C ILE A 277 18.49 -14.29 3.84
N TYR A 278 19.76 -14.29 3.42
CA TYR A 278 20.51 -15.52 3.14
C TYR A 278 20.70 -16.37 4.39
N GLU A 279 21.03 -15.76 5.53
CA GLU A 279 21.24 -16.47 6.78
C GLU A 279 19.94 -17.14 7.27
N GLN A 280 18.79 -16.46 7.15
CA GLN A 280 17.50 -17.04 7.52
C GLN A 280 17.04 -18.13 6.55
N LEU A 281 17.29 -17.96 5.25
CA LEU A 281 17.07 -19.03 4.26
C LEU A 281 17.93 -20.25 4.56
N ASP A 282 19.22 -20.07 4.81
CA ASP A 282 20.16 -21.16 5.07
C ASP A 282 19.80 -21.92 6.37
N GLN A 283 19.34 -21.21 7.40
CA GLN A 283 18.86 -21.83 8.63
C GLN A 283 17.58 -22.66 8.41
N LEU A 284 16.56 -22.07 7.76
CA LEU A 284 15.31 -22.78 7.45
C LEU A 284 15.53 -24.00 6.57
N TYR A 285 16.45 -23.92 5.62
CA TYR A 285 16.78 -25.05 4.76
C TYR A 285 17.49 -26.18 5.50
N LYS A 286 18.37 -25.86 6.46
CA LYS A 286 19.00 -26.88 7.33
C LYS A 286 17.97 -27.57 8.21
N GLU A 287 17.03 -26.82 8.77
CA GLU A 287 15.93 -27.36 9.57
C GLU A 287 14.97 -28.21 8.72
N PHE A 288 14.62 -27.76 7.52
CA PHE A 288 13.75 -28.47 6.58
C PHE A 288 14.39 -29.72 5.95
N ASN A 289 15.70 -29.70 5.68
CA ASN A 289 16.45 -30.83 5.11
C ASN A 289 16.90 -31.86 6.15
N ALA A 290 17.05 -31.48 7.43
CA ALA A 290 17.27 -32.44 8.51
C ALA A 290 16.12 -33.45 8.63
N ASP A 291 14.89 -33.04 8.26
CA ASP A 291 13.70 -33.89 8.26
C ASP A 291 13.42 -34.59 6.92
N ASN A 292 14.00 -34.15 5.80
CA ASN A 292 13.62 -34.64 4.45
C ASN A 292 14.76 -35.16 3.55
N ASN A 293 16.02 -35.12 3.99
CA ASN A 293 17.17 -35.76 3.31
C ASN A 293 17.29 -35.43 1.80
N VAL A 294 17.25 -34.14 1.45
CA VAL A 294 17.49 -33.66 0.07
C VAL A 294 18.76 -32.80 0.05
N ASP A 295 19.81 -33.33 -0.56
CA ASP A 295 21.10 -32.66 -0.82
C ASP A 295 20.98 -31.70 -2.02
N GLU A 296 20.73 -30.41 -1.77
CA GLU A 296 21.03 -29.36 -2.76
C GLU A 296 22.01 -28.36 -2.16
N GLN A 297 23.30 -28.48 -2.55
CA GLN A 297 24.36 -27.57 -2.17
C GLN A 297 24.25 -26.26 -2.96
N PHE A 298 23.94 -25.16 -2.28
CA PHE A 298 23.86 -23.80 -2.85
C PHE A 298 25.24 -23.11 -2.99
N GLY A 299 26.27 -23.85 -3.42
CA GLY A 299 27.62 -23.31 -3.63
C GLY A 299 27.73 -22.23 -4.72
N ASP A 300 26.68 -22.02 -5.52
CA ASP A 300 26.70 -21.14 -6.69
C ASP A 300 26.12 -19.72 -6.46
N PHE A 301 25.62 -19.42 -5.26
CA PHE A 301 25.17 -18.07 -4.93
C PHE A 301 26.31 -17.22 -4.37
N ILE A 302 27.00 -16.56 -5.30
CA ILE A 302 28.16 -15.70 -5.12
C ILE A 302 27.93 -14.66 -3.99
N ARG A 303 28.69 -14.75 -2.89
CA ARG A 303 28.97 -13.59 -2.02
C ARG A 303 29.61 -12.50 -2.88
N PRO A 304 29.08 -11.26 -2.97
CA PRO A 304 29.79 -10.20 -3.66
C PRO A 304 31.03 -9.83 -2.85
N ALA A 305 32.19 -10.29 -3.32
CA ALA A 305 33.48 -9.77 -2.91
C ALA A 305 33.64 -8.40 -3.57
N ASN A 306 33.17 -7.34 -2.90
CA ASN A 306 33.66 -5.95 -2.96
C ASN A 306 32.63 -5.02 -2.32
N THR A 307 32.82 -4.75 -1.03
CA THR A 307 32.27 -3.59 -0.32
C THR A 307 32.79 -2.31 -1.00
N VAL A 308 31.92 -1.61 -1.71
CA VAL A 308 32.15 -0.21 -2.10
C VAL A 308 31.19 0.63 -1.26
N ASP A 309 31.73 1.53 -0.45
CA ASP A 309 30.95 2.52 0.29
C ASP A 309 30.13 3.36 -0.68
N TYR A 310 28.80 3.22 -0.65
CA TYR A 310 27.89 4.05 -1.47
C TYR A 310 27.21 5.14 -0.64
N ASN A 311 27.19 6.33 -1.23
CA ASN A 311 26.64 7.55 -0.67
C ASN A 311 25.10 7.56 -0.85
N PRO A 312 24.30 7.69 0.22
CA PRO A 312 22.83 7.66 0.17
C PRO A 312 22.17 8.69 -0.77
N LEU A 313 22.91 9.71 -1.23
CA LEU A 313 22.42 10.70 -2.19
C LEU A 313 22.23 10.14 -3.62
N GLU A 314 22.95 9.09 -4.02
CA GLU A 314 22.85 8.53 -5.38
C GLU A 314 21.55 7.72 -5.60
N ILE A 315 20.94 7.20 -4.53
CA ILE A 315 19.66 6.45 -4.60
C ILE A 315 18.49 7.39 -4.97
N CYS A 316 18.58 8.68 -4.62
CA CYS A 316 17.57 9.68 -4.99
C CYS A 316 17.58 10.00 -6.50
N GLU A 317 18.72 9.84 -7.19
CA GLU A 317 18.81 10.09 -8.63
C GLU A 317 18.24 8.94 -9.46
N LEU A 318 18.35 7.68 -8.98
CA LEU A 318 17.77 6.49 -9.64
C LEU A 318 16.24 6.41 -9.55
N ILE A 319 15.63 7.07 -8.56
CA ILE A 319 14.16 7.19 -8.44
C ILE A 319 13.61 8.35 -9.32
N SER A 320 14.50 9.11 -9.96
CA SER A 320 14.16 10.27 -10.79
C SER A 320 14.29 10.03 -12.31
N ALA A 321 14.48 8.78 -12.76
CA ALA A 321 14.46 8.37 -14.17
C ALA A 321 13.25 7.48 -14.47
#